data_AF-A0A8J2FT12-F1
#
_entry.id   AF-A0A8J2FT12-F1
#
_cell.length_a   1.000
_cell.length_b   1.000
_cell.length_c   1.000
_cell.angle_alpha   90.00
_cell.angle_beta   90.00
_cell.angle_gamma   90.00
#
_symmetry.space_group_name_H-M   'P 1'
#
loop_
_entity.id
_entity.type
_entity.pdbx_description
1 polymer ?
#
loop_
_entity_poly.entity_id
_entity_poly.type
_entity_poly.pdbx_seq_one_letter_code
_entity_poly.pdbx_strand_id
1 'polypeptide(L)'
;LKKDAYVAAHVAVRKQLYAGGCPMDMSGCPIGFTLSDGTCYPTASYTGYCGPRSFSGMTNAQKTDFAWKCGATFPCAGLIRSCPKDYRSCPIGFSVAQNGTCMASTYRGSCSKGPYSFQAMNLEAKMRAEEQCGFSWPCASGVRSYSATCPVGFAPAGIHKCKPSPSYAGPCTDVQNFTGFNAKMLALWEHRCGAYWIALTKDSFIAVHIALRKQLFAGGCPMNFSGCPVGFDSAGAVCVPGSSYSGFCGERNFSTMDLANKVDWAWRCGAAWPCSSKSTEFAAPCPQEWSQTVAGCSAPPTYAGICSPTTDFTDMTDEDKARWAADCDATW
;
A
#
# COMPACT_ATOMS: atom_id res chain seq x y z
N LEU A 1 -3.30 -19.04 11.32
CA LEU A 1 -1.83 -18.80 11.36
C LEU A 1 -1.31 -18.03 10.15
N LYS A 2 -1.32 -18.54 8.90
CA LYS A 2 -0.82 -17.79 7.72
C LYS A 2 -1.72 -16.61 7.30
N LYS A 3 -3.06 -16.79 7.32
CA LYS A 3 -4.04 -15.74 6.96
C LYS A 3 -4.06 -14.58 7.97
N ASP A 4 -4.00 -14.88 9.26
CA ASP A 4 -4.08 -13.87 10.32
C ASP A 4 -2.80 -13.01 10.40
N ALA A 5 -1.63 -13.64 10.26
CA ALA A 5 -0.35 -12.94 10.18
C ALA A 5 -0.26 -12.05 8.93
N TYR A 6 -0.75 -12.53 7.78
CA TYR A 6 -0.93 -11.72 6.58
C TYR A 6 -1.85 -10.53 6.86
N VAL A 7 -3.05 -10.74 7.42
CA VAL A 7 -4.01 -9.68 7.71
C VAL A 7 -3.41 -8.60 8.61
N ALA A 8 -2.67 -8.98 9.65
CA ALA A 8 -2.05 -8.03 10.56
C ALA A 8 -0.95 -7.18 9.87
N ALA A 9 -0.03 -7.83 9.15
CA ALA A 9 1.01 -7.13 8.39
C ALA A 9 0.40 -6.25 7.29
N HIS A 10 -0.63 -6.76 6.63
CA HIS A 10 -1.38 -6.10 5.57
C HIS A 10 -2.08 -4.82 6.06
N VAL A 11 -2.76 -4.89 7.20
CA VAL A 11 -3.40 -3.73 7.85
C VAL A 11 -2.35 -2.69 8.23
N ALA A 12 -1.22 -3.10 8.81
CA ALA A 12 -0.16 -2.19 9.22
C ALA A 12 0.43 -1.42 8.02
N VAL A 13 0.76 -2.12 6.93
CA VAL A 13 1.34 -1.50 5.74
C VAL A 13 0.33 -0.58 5.03
N ARG A 14 -0.94 -1.00 4.89
CA ARG A 14 -1.98 -0.13 4.30
C ARG A 14 -2.20 1.14 5.13
N LYS A 15 -2.25 1.02 6.46
CA LYS A 15 -2.34 2.19 7.34
C LYS A 15 -1.17 3.14 7.11
N GLN A 16 0.05 2.62 6.97
CA GLN A 16 1.23 3.44 6.72
C GLN A 16 1.21 4.13 5.35
N LEU A 17 0.70 3.47 4.30
CA LEU A 17 0.68 4.00 2.94
C LEU A 17 -0.44 5.00 2.64
N TYR A 18 -1.62 4.79 3.24
CA TYR A 18 -2.84 5.51 2.86
C TYR A 18 -3.40 6.38 3.98
N ALA A 19 -3.06 6.08 5.24
CA ALA A 19 -3.45 6.84 6.43
C ALA A 19 -2.24 7.40 7.20
N GLY A 20 -1.02 7.19 6.71
CA GLY A 20 0.23 7.62 7.34
C GLY A 20 0.93 8.73 6.54
N GLY A 21 1.97 9.32 7.13
CA GLY A 21 2.91 10.22 6.44
C GLY A 21 2.70 11.72 6.67
N CYS A 22 1.47 12.21 6.78
CA CYS A 22 1.19 13.62 7.12
C CYS A 22 -0.16 13.74 7.86
N PRO A 23 -0.37 14.82 8.63
CA PRO A 23 -1.72 15.20 9.04
C PRO A 23 -2.56 15.43 7.79
N MET A 24 -3.60 14.63 7.61
CA MET A 24 -4.50 14.73 6.45
C MET A 24 -5.47 15.90 6.63
N ASP A 25 -5.67 16.66 5.56
CA ASP A 25 -6.82 17.54 5.39
C ASP A 25 -8.05 16.69 5.09
N MET A 26 -8.90 16.55 6.10
CA MET A 26 -10.14 15.80 6.04
C MET A 26 -11.38 16.68 5.82
N SER A 27 -11.18 17.95 5.43
CA SER A 27 -12.26 18.89 5.12
C SER A 27 -12.91 18.61 3.76
N GLY A 28 -12.18 17.98 2.83
CA GLY A 28 -12.63 17.68 1.46
C GLY A 28 -12.57 16.20 1.08
N CYS A 29 -12.62 15.92 -0.22
CA CYS A 29 -12.54 14.57 -0.75
C CYS A 29 -11.09 14.04 -0.80
N PRO A 30 -10.90 12.70 -0.77
CA PRO A 30 -9.60 12.11 -1.04
C PRO A 30 -9.06 12.44 -2.43
N ILE A 31 -7.75 12.32 -2.62
CA ILE A 31 -7.09 12.44 -3.91
C ILE A 31 -7.66 11.38 -4.87
N GLY A 32 -8.00 11.81 -6.09
CA GLY A 32 -8.66 10.95 -7.08
C GLY A 32 -10.17 10.85 -6.89
N PHE A 33 -10.78 11.76 -6.12
CA PHE A 33 -12.23 11.88 -5.99
C PHE A 33 -12.68 13.31 -6.29
N THR A 34 -13.87 13.47 -6.86
CA THR A 34 -14.54 14.75 -7.11
C THR A 34 -15.77 14.90 -6.22
N LEU A 35 -16.00 16.10 -5.70
CA LEU A 35 -17.18 16.39 -4.87
C LEU A 35 -18.37 16.75 -5.77
N SER A 36 -19.48 16.01 -5.64
CA SER A 36 -20.78 16.36 -6.23
C SER A 36 -21.87 16.10 -5.18
N ASP A 37 -22.78 17.05 -4.97
CA ASP A 37 -23.92 16.91 -4.05
C ASP A 37 -23.55 16.41 -2.64
N GLY A 38 -22.42 16.88 -2.09
CA GLY A 38 -21.94 16.47 -0.76
C GLY A 38 -21.40 15.03 -0.68
N THR A 39 -21.20 14.38 -1.83
CA THR A 39 -20.67 13.03 -1.98
C THR A 39 -19.39 13.06 -2.82
N CYS A 40 -18.36 12.33 -2.40
CA CYS A 40 -17.12 12.19 -3.14
C CYS A 40 -17.22 11.01 -4.11
N TYR A 41 -17.08 11.26 -5.40
CA TYR A 41 -17.12 10.26 -6.48
C TYR A 41 -15.71 9.94 -6.96
N PRO A 42 -15.33 8.66 -7.12
CA PRO A 42 -14.01 8.31 -7.64
C PRO A 42 -13.83 8.77 -9.09
N THR A 43 -12.62 9.26 -9.42
CA THR A 43 -12.21 9.60 -10.79
C THR A 43 -11.40 8.46 -11.41
N ALA A 44 -11.10 8.58 -12.70
CA ALA A 44 -10.24 7.63 -13.41
C ALA A 44 -8.82 7.49 -12.84
N SER A 45 -8.35 8.45 -12.03
CA SER A 45 -7.01 8.37 -11.40
C SER A 45 -7.00 7.63 -10.06
N TYR A 46 -8.17 7.27 -9.51
CA TYR A 46 -8.26 6.48 -8.30
C TYR A 46 -8.14 4.99 -8.62
N THR A 47 -7.05 4.38 -8.15
CA THR A 47 -6.74 2.95 -8.35
C THR A 47 -7.19 2.07 -7.18
N GLY A 48 -7.87 2.65 -6.20
CA GLY A 48 -8.40 1.92 -5.06
C GLY A 48 -9.75 1.23 -5.36
N TYR A 49 -10.44 0.81 -4.30
CA TYR A 49 -11.52 -0.18 -4.42
C TYR A 49 -12.90 0.30 -3.95
N CYS A 50 -13.02 1.54 -3.46
CA CYS A 50 -14.28 2.05 -2.93
C CYS A 50 -15.02 2.95 -3.92
N GLY A 51 -16.35 2.87 -3.89
CA GLY A 51 -17.23 3.72 -4.68
C GLY A 51 -17.52 5.08 -4.02
N PRO A 52 -18.56 5.79 -4.50
CA PRO A 52 -18.94 7.09 -3.97
C PRO A 52 -19.24 7.06 -2.46
N ARG A 53 -18.79 8.10 -1.73
CA ARG A 53 -18.95 8.18 -0.28
C ARG A 53 -19.18 9.61 0.19
N SER A 54 -20.20 9.81 1.02
CA SER A 54 -20.33 11.05 1.79
C SER A 54 -19.55 10.94 3.10
N PHE A 55 -18.82 12.01 3.42
CA PHE A 55 -18.02 12.14 4.65
C PHE A 55 -18.64 13.12 5.65
N SER A 56 -19.83 13.64 5.36
CA SER A 56 -20.57 14.52 6.27
C SER A 56 -20.90 13.79 7.57
N GLY A 57 -20.66 14.44 8.71
CA GLY A 57 -20.88 13.85 10.04
C GLY A 57 -19.90 12.75 10.46
N MET A 58 -18.89 12.40 9.63
CA MET A 58 -17.88 11.40 10.01
C MET A 58 -16.74 12.00 10.82
N THR A 59 -16.28 11.26 11.82
CA THR A 59 -15.07 11.58 12.59
C THR A 59 -13.81 11.39 11.76
N ASN A 60 -12.71 12.04 12.16
CA ASN A 60 -11.41 11.86 11.52
C ASN A 60 -10.89 10.41 11.60
N ALA A 61 -11.26 9.67 12.66
CA ALA A 61 -10.95 8.24 12.76
C ALA A 61 -11.69 7.43 11.69
N GLN A 62 -12.97 7.70 11.45
CA GLN A 62 -13.76 7.04 10.40
C GLN A 62 -13.26 7.38 8.99
N LYS A 63 -12.83 8.63 8.76
CA LYS A 63 -12.23 9.06 7.49
C LYS A 63 -10.83 8.45 7.27
N THR A 64 -10.03 8.36 8.33
CA THR A 64 -8.76 7.61 8.35
C THR A 64 -9.00 6.15 7.95
N ASP A 65 -10.01 5.53 8.55
CA ASP A 65 -10.40 4.16 8.25
C ASP A 65 -10.81 3.97 6.80
N PHE A 66 -11.60 4.90 6.26
CA PHE A 66 -11.91 4.92 4.84
C PHE A 66 -10.63 4.98 4.01
N ALA A 67 -9.71 5.89 4.31
CA ALA A 67 -8.48 6.08 3.54
C ALA A 67 -7.69 4.77 3.38
N TRP A 68 -7.30 4.14 4.49
CA TRP A 68 -6.47 2.92 4.40
C TRP A 68 -7.26 1.68 3.99
N LYS A 69 -8.55 1.56 4.31
CA LYS A 69 -9.36 0.43 3.83
C LYS A 69 -9.59 0.53 2.33
N CYS A 70 -9.86 1.72 1.82
CA CYS A 70 -10.16 1.96 0.41
C CYS A 70 -8.93 2.15 -0.48
N GLY A 71 -7.73 2.30 0.09
CA GLY A 71 -6.56 2.69 -0.70
C GLY A 71 -6.71 4.12 -1.24
N ALA A 72 -7.48 4.95 -0.54
CA ALA A 72 -7.64 6.37 -0.82
C ALA A 72 -6.68 7.15 0.09
N THR A 73 -6.25 8.33 -0.35
CA THR A 73 -5.38 9.20 0.44
C THR A 73 -6.00 10.56 0.49
N PHE A 74 -6.28 11.07 1.69
CA PHE A 74 -6.69 12.46 1.83
C PHE A 74 -5.48 13.38 1.59
N PRO A 75 -5.69 14.57 0.99
CA PRO A 75 -4.62 15.54 0.85
C PRO A 75 -4.03 15.89 2.22
N CYS A 76 -2.79 16.33 2.28
CA CYS A 76 -2.19 16.76 3.55
C CYS A 76 -2.74 18.15 3.96
N ALA A 77 -2.93 18.38 5.26
CA ALA A 77 -3.30 19.67 5.82
C ALA A 77 -2.12 20.65 5.75
N GLY A 78 -2.24 21.65 4.88
CA GLY A 78 -1.18 22.62 4.58
C GLY A 78 -0.20 22.15 3.49
N LEU A 79 0.76 23.01 3.13
CA LEU A 79 1.73 22.83 2.03
C LEU A 79 2.73 21.66 2.20
N ILE A 80 2.43 20.64 3.02
CA ILE A 80 3.38 19.58 3.35
C ILE A 80 2.98 18.27 2.67
N ARG A 81 3.63 17.98 1.53
CA ARG A 81 3.72 16.62 0.97
C ARG A 81 4.46 15.72 1.97
N SER A 82 3.91 14.54 2.27
CA SER A 82 4.44 13.54 3.21
C SER A 82 5.96 13.31 3.09
N CYS A 83 6.67 13.33 4.22
CA CYS A 83 8.12 13.23 4.33
C CYS A 83 8.51 12.51 5.63
N PRO A 84 9.68 11.83 5.70
CA PRO A 84 10.24 11.43 6.99
C PRO A 84 10.50 12.67 7.85
N LYS A 85 10.55 12.50 9.16
CA LYS A 85 10.68 13.62 10.11
C LYS A 85 12.15 13.89 10.47
N ASP A 86 12.54 15.15 10.49
CA ASP A 86 13.86 15.59 10.95
C ASP A 86 13.83 15.87 12.45
N TYR A 87 14.31 14.90 13.22
CA TYR A 87 14.47 14.99 14.67
C TYR A 87 15.75 15.73 15.11
N ARG A 88 16.50 16.35 14.18
CA ARG A 88 17.72 17.14 14.44
C ARG A 88 17.40 18.63 14.58
N SER A 89 16.40 19.13 13.84
CA SER A 89 15.95 20.52 13.88
C SER A 89 14.89 20.78 14.94
N CYS A 90 14.66 22.03 15.33
CA CYS A 90 13.54 22.35 16.21
C CYS A 90 12.19 22.00 15.56
N PRO A 91 11.18 21.60 16.37
CA PRO A 91 9.83 21.38 15.86
C PRO A 91 9.27 22.63 15.18
N ILE A 92 8.30 22.42 14.30
CA ILE A 92 7.62 23.50 13.58
C ILE A 92 6.97 24.44 14.61
N GLY A 93 7.24 25.75 14.45
CA GLY A 93 6.79 26.78 15.39
C GLY A 93 7.71 27.03 16.58
N PHE A 94 8.94 26.48 16.55
CA PHE A 94 10.02 26.76 17.50
C PHE A 94 11.25 27.32 16.77
N SER A 95 11.98 28.23 17.41
CA SER A 95 13.26 28.79 16.94
C SER A 95 14.44 28.33 17.79
N VAL A 96 15.63 28.24 17.18
CA VAL A 96 16.87 27.85 17.85
C VAL A 96 17.45 29.04 18.62
N ALA A 97 17.69 28.88 19.92
CA ALA A 97 18.38 29.85 20.77
C ALA A 97 19.91 29.73 20.65
N GLN A 98 20.67 30.71 21.16
CA GLN A 98 22.14 30.77 21.05
C GLN A 98 22.88 29.52 21.60
N ASN A 99 22.26 28.77 22.51
CA ASN A 99 22.79 27.54 23.11
C ASN A 99 22.25 26.25 22.47
N GLY A 100 21.54 26.33 21.35
CA GLY A 100 20.97 25.16 20.66
C GLY A 100 19.64 24.64 21.25
N THR A 101 19.05 25.31 22.24
CA THR A 101 17.69 24.97 22.73
C THR A 101 16.60 25.52 21.82
N CYS A 102 15.47 24.82 21.77
CA CYS A 102 14.29 25.21 21.00
C CYS A 102 13.34 26.02 21.87
N MET A 103 13.03 27.25 21.45
CA MET A 103 12.05 28.12 22.12
C MET A 103 10.83 28.30 21.23
N ALA A 104 9.64 28.30 21.83
CA ALA A 104 8.41 28.48 21.06
C ALA A 104 8.36 29.88 20.43
N SER A 105 8.24 29.96 19.11
CA SER A 105 8.10 31.20 18.36
C SER A 105 6.65 31.44 17.96
N THR A 106 6.02 30.43 17.34
CA THR A 106 4.61 30.48 16.89
C THR A 106 3.77 29.30 17.38
N TYR A 107 4.36 28.37 18.13
CA TYR A 107 3.66 27.25 18.75
C TYR A 107 2.58 27.72 19.76
N ARG A 108 1.38 27.13 19.64
CA ARG A 108 0.17 27.49 20.42
C ARG A 108 -0.41 26.34 21.25
N GLY A 109 0.30 25.21 21.35
CA GLY A 109 -0.18 24.04 22.08
C GLY A 109 -0.01 24.15 23.60
N SER A 110 -0.41 23.07 24.29
CA SER A 110 -0.60 23.04 25.75
C SER A 110 0.67 22.84 26.57
N CYS A 111 1.80 22.50 25.95
CA CYS A 111 3.08 22.34 26.64
C CYS A 111 3.78 23.69 26.91
N SER A 112 4.77 23.68 27.80
CA SER A 112 5.50 24.90 28.17
C SER A 112 6.18 25.53 26.95
N LYS A 113 6.29 26.87 26.93
CA LYS A 113 6.91 27.62 25.82
C LYS A 113 8.42 27.82 25.98
N GLY A 114 8.98 27.27 27.06
CA GLY A 114 10.36 27.46 27.50
C GLY A 114 11.40 26.68 26.68
N PRO A 115 12.69 26.81 27.02
CA PRO A 115 13.77 26.22 26.25
C PRO A 115 13.79 24.69 26.36
N TYR A 116 13.59 24.01 25.24
CA TYR A 116 13.71 22.56 25.14
C TYR A 116 15.07 22.14 24.60
N SER A 117 15.76 21.23 25.29
CA SER A 117 16.99 20.62 24.80
C SER A 117 16.70 19.26 24.17
N PHE A 118 16.02 19.27 23.02
CA PHE A 118 15.66 18.03 22.33
C PHE A 118 16.86 17.23 21.86
N GLN A 119 18.02 17.86 21.63
CA GLN A 119 19.25 17.14 21.23
C GLN A 119 19.72 16.11 22.27
N ALA A 120 19.41 16.33 23.56
CA ALA A 120 19.73 15.40 24.65
C ALA A 120 18.70 14.26 24.82
N MET A 121 17.57 14.32 24.10
CA MET A 121 16.50 13.31 24.17
C MET A 121 16.70 12.20 23.14
N ASN A 122 16.36 10.97 23.53
CA ASN A 122 16.30 9.84 22.60
C ASN A 122 15.06 9.95 21.67
N LEU A 123 15.05 9.16 20.60
CA LEU A 123 14.01 9.21 19.57
C LEU A 123 12.60 8.96 20.14
N GLU A 124 12.47 7.98 21.03
CA GLU A 124 11.19 7.61 21.64
C GLU A 124 10.63 8.74 22.52
N ALA A 125 11.50 9.45 23.25
CA ALA A 125 11.13 10.62 24.02
C ALA A 125 10.70 11.79 23.12
N LYS A 126 11.36 11.98 21.96
CA LYS A 126 10.97 13.00 20.96
C LYS A 126 9.62 12.72 20.31
N MET A 127 9.31 11.44 20.05
CA MET A 127 8.02 11.01 19.51
C MET A 127 6.91 11.21 20.55
N ARG A 128 7.15 10.81 21.81
CA ARG A 128 6.20 11.04 22.90
C ARG A 128 5.95 12.52 23.14
N ALA A 129 6.96 13.37 23.03
CA ALA A 129 6.81 14.82 23.15
C ALA A 129 5.99 15.42 22.00
N GLU A 130 6.19 14.95 20.76
CA GLU A 130 5.36 15.34 19.60
C GLU A 130 3.88 15.02 19.84
N GLU A 131 3.59 13.81 20.31
CA GLU A 131 2.23 13.33 20.59
C GLU A 131 1.57 14.08 21.76
N GLN A 132 2.29 14.26 22.88
CA GLN A 132 1.75 14.89 24.09
C GLN A 132 1.56 16.39 23.95
N CYS A 133 2.43 17.05 23.18
CA CYS A 133 2.44 18.50 23.04
C CYS A 133 1.79 19.00 21.74
N GLY A 134 1.56 18.12 20.76
CA GLY A 134 0.87 18.47 19.51
C GLY A 134 1.64 19.44 18.61
N PHE A 135 2.96 19.58 18.79
CA PHE A 135 3.83 20.17 17.76
C PHE A 135 4.24 19.08 16.76
N SER A 136 4.89 19.43 15.64
CA SER A 136 5.37 18.44 14.68
C SER A 136 6.81 18.70 14.27
N TRP A 137 7.55 17.64 13.99
CA TRP A 137 8.90 17.76 13.45
C TRP A 137 8.87 18.16 11.96
N PRO A 138 9.85 18.96 11.49
CA PRO A 138 9.99 19.29 10.08
C PRO A 138 10.31 18.03 9.26
N CYS A 139 10.26 18.15 7.94
CA CYS A 139 10.63 17.07 7.04
C CYS A 139 12.15 16.82 7.04
N ALA A 140 12.56 15.58 7.32
CA ALA A 140 13.80 15.00 6.83
C ALA A 140 13.66 14.73 5.33
N SER A 141 14.74 14.91 4.60
CA SER A 141 14.81 14.55 3.19
C SER A 141 14.81 13.02 2.99
N GLY A 142 13.65 12.43 2.65
CA GLY A 142 13.48 11.13 1.97
C GLY A 142 13.38 9.84 2.83
N VAL A 143 12.36 9.00 2.58
CA VAL A 143 12.19 7.66 3.21
C VAL A 143 13.11 6.67 2.49
N ARG A 144 13.89 5.86 3.22
CA ARG A 144 14.93 4.99 2.64
C ARG A 144 14.56 3.51 2.72
N SER A 145 14.86 2.74 1.66
CA SER A 145 14.81 1.27 1.61
C SER A 145 16.15 0.70 1.18
N TYR A 146 16.71 -0.25 1.91
CA TYR A 146 17.99 -0.91 1.59
C TYR A 146 17.85 -2.11 0.64
N SER A 147 16.78 -2.14 -0.15
CA SER A 147 16.46 -3.24 -1.05
C SER A 147 17.26 -3.21 -2.37
N ALA A 148 17.83 -2.06 -2.74
CA ALA A 148 18.73 -1.98 -3.88
C ALA A 148 20.14 -2.46 -3.52
N THR A 149 20.82 -3.14 -4.46
CA THR A 149 22.17 -3.70 -4.24
C THR A 149 23.21 -2.63 -3.89
N CYS A 150 23.11 -1.45 -4.49
CA CYS A 150 24.03 -0.33 -4.27
C CYS A 150 23.27 1.01 -4.15
N PRO A 151 23.85 1.99 -3.44
CA PRO A 151 23.30 3.34 -3.33
C PRO A 151 23.37 4.10 -4.66
N VAL A 152 22.58 5.16 -4.78
CA VAL A 152 22.65 6.10 -5.90
C VAL A 152 24.04 6.70 -5.99
N GLY A 153 24.61 6.72 -7.20
CA GLY A 153 25.99 7.15 -7.46
C GLY A 153 27.04 6.06 -7.21
N PHE A 154 26.63 4.80 -7.01
CA PHE A 154 27.55 3.66 -6.87
C PHE A 154 27.11 2.50 -7.78
N ALA A 155 28.07 1.90 -8.48
CA ALA A 155 27.90 0.74 -9.34
C ALA A 155 28.29 -0.57 -8.62
N PRO A 156 27.66 -1.71 -8.93
CA PRO A 156 28.07 -3.00 -8.39
C PRO A 156 29.51 -3.36 -8.75
N ALA A 157 30.27 -3.86 -7.77
CA ALA A 157 31.64 -4.34 -7.92
C ALA A 157 31.82 -5.77 -7.36
N GLY A 158 30.71 -6.47 -7.11
CA GLY A 158 30.64 -7.81 -6.54
C GLY A 158 29.44 -7.97 -5.61
N ILE A 159 29.28 -9.15 -4.99
CA ILE A 159 28.21 -9.42 -4.02
C ILE A 159 28.37 -8.49 -2.82
N HIS A 160 27.33 -7.69 -2.54
CA HIS A 160 27.33 -6.63 -1.52
C HIS A 160 28.49 -5.62 -1.64
N LYS A 161 29.14 -5.52 -2.81
CA LYS A 161 30.24 -4.57 -3.03
C LYS A 161 29.83 -3.48 -4.02
N CYS A 162 30.09 -2.23 -3.67
CA CYS A 162 29.67 -1.06 -4.45
C CYS A 162 30.84 -0.11 -4.67
N LYS A 163 31.08 0.31 -5.92
CA LYS A 163 32.13 1.24 -6.32
C LYS A 163 31.51 2.59 -6.72
N PRO A 164 32.05 3.74 -6.26
CA PRO A 164 31.52 5.05 -6.62
C PRO A 164 31.62 5.32 -8.13
N SER A 165 30.59 5.98 -8.69
CA SER A 165 30.59 6.45 -10.07
C SER A 165 31.44 7.71 -10.23
N PRO A 166 31.89 8.06 -11.45
CA PRO A 166 32.60 9.32 -11.71
C PRO A 166 31.82 10.59 -11.34
N SER A 167 30.49 10.48 -11.21
CA SER A 167 29.58 11.56 -10.82
C SER A 167 29.37 11.70 -9.31
N TYR A 168 29.91 10.79 -8.50
CA TYR A 168 29.80 10.87 -7.04
C TYR A 168 30.91 11.75 -6.46
N ALA A 169 30.52 12.88 -5.86
CA ALA A 169 31.43 13.87 -5.29
C ALA A 169 31.59 13.75 -3.75
N GLY A 170 31.20 12.62 -3.17
CA GLY A 170 31.25 12.40 -1.72
C GLY A 170 32.57 11.76 -1.23
N PRO A 171 32.76 11.66 0.10
CA PRO A 171 34.05 11.28 0.71
C PRO A 171 34.41 9.79 0.60
N CYS A 172 33.62 8.96 -0.07
CA CYS A 172 33.81 7.50 -0.12
C CYS A 172 34.19 7.05 -1.54
N THR A 173 35.47 7.16 -1.88
CA THR A 173 36.04 6.98 -3.23
C THR A 173 36.44 5.53 -3.57
N ASP A 174 36.54 4.67 -2.56
CA ASP A 174 36.94 3.26 -2.73
C ASP A 174 35.74 2.31 -2.84
N VAL A 175 36.01 1.05 -3.19
CA VAL A 175 35.01 -0.02 -3.20
C VAL A 175 34.52 -0.29 -1.77
N GLN A 176 33.22 -0.19 -1.57
CA GLN A 176 32.53 -0.38 -0.30
C GLN A 176 32.02 -1.81 -0.20
N ASN A 177 32.22 -2.46 0.94
CA ASN A 177 31.73 -3.82 1.19
C ASN A 177 30.66 -3.80 2.29
N PHE A 178 29.44 -4.18 1.93
CA PHE A 178 28.27 -4.22 2.81
C PHE A 178 27.92 -5.62 3.30
N THR A 179 28.81 -6.61 3.13
CA THR A 179 28.60 -7.96 3.65
C THR A 179 28.40 -7.91 5.17
N GLY A 180 27.28 -8.44 5.65
CA GLY A 180 26.92 -8.45 7.08
C GLY A 180 26.38 -7.13 7.64
N PHE A 181 26.17 -6.10 6.80
CA PHE A 181 25.57 -4.85 7.27
C PHE A 181 24.06 -5.02 7.47
N ASN A 182 23.56 -4.54 8.60
CA ASN A 182 22.12 -4.39 8.83
C ASN A 182 21.63 -2.98 8.47
N ALA A 183 20.32 -2.75 8.47
CA ALA A 183 19.71 -1.47 8.09
C ALA A 183 20.26 -0.26 8.87
N LYS A 184 20.61 -0.42 10.15
CA LYS A 184 21.18 0.65 10.98
C LYS A 184 22.62 0.96 10.57
N MET A 185 23.41 -0.05 10.20
CA MET A 185 24.77 0.12 9.70
C MET A 185 24.79 0.80 8.33
N LEU A 186 23.85 0.44 7.45
CA LEU A 186 23.69 1.09 6.14
C LEU A 186 23.29 2.56 6.29
N ALA A 187 22.37 2.88 7.21
CA ALA A 187 21.98 4.26 7.52
C ALA A 187 23.15 5.14 8.01
N LEU A 188 24.02 4.56 8.85
CA LEU A 188 25.22 5.24 9.35
C LEU A 188 26.27 5.45 8.26
N TRP A 189 26.40 4.48 7.34
CA TRP A 189 27.29 4.59 6.20
C TRP A 189 26.81 5.65 5.20
N GLU A 190 25.51 5.69 4.89
CA GLU A 190 24.90 6.73 4.03
C GLU A 190 25.18 8.14 4.57
N HIS A 191 25.07 8.30 5.89
CA HIS A 191 25.35 9.57 6.56
C HIS A 191 26.83 9.97 6.43
N ARG A 192 27.75 9.00 6.54
CA ARG A 192 29.19 9.24 6.44
C ARG A 192 29.61 9.57 5.01
N CYS A 193 28.97 8.96 4.03
CA CYS A 193 29.33 9.06 2.61
C CYS A 193 28.49 10.08 1.83
N GLY A 194 27.41 10.64 2.39
CA GLY A 194 26.53 11.51 1.61
C GLY A 194 25.89 10.79 0.41
N ALA A 195 25.72 9.47 0.53
CA ALA A 195 25.08 8.59 -0.47
C ALA A 195 23.73 8.10 0.07
N TYR A 196 22.83 7.63 -0.79
CA TYR A 196 21.50 7.17 -0.38
C TYR A 196 20.96 6.03 -1.25
N TRP A 197 20.12 5.15 -0.67
CA TRP A 197 19.38 4.12 -1.41
C TRP A 197 17.97 4.58 -1.82
N ILE A 198 17.50 4.14 -2.98
CA ILE A 198 16.14 4.42 -3.50
C ILE A 198 15.12 3.49 -2.83
N ALA A 199 13.97 4.03 -2.41
CA ALA A 199 12.85 3.27 -1.85
C ALA A 199 12.18 2.33 -2.89
N LEU A 200 11.70 1.15 -2.47
CA LEU A 200 10.74 0.37 -3.27
C LEU A 200 9.55 1.27 -3.64
N THR A 201 9.21 1.34 -4.92
CA THR A 201 8.17 2.24 -5.38
C THR A 201 6.82 1.81 -4.81
N LYS A 202 5.97 2.77 -4.45
CA LYS A 202 4.57 2.58 -4.06
C LYS A 202 3.86 1.61 -5.03
N ASP A 203 4.25 1.64 -6.29
CA ASP A 203 3.73 0.81 -7.37
C ASP A 203 4.08 -0.68 -7.21
N SER A 204 5.29 -1.03 -6.75
CA SER A 204 5.66 -2.42 -6.48
C SER A 204 4.84 -3.02 -5.34
N PHE A 205 4.59 -2.25 -4.28
CA PHE A 205 3.69 -2.70 -3.21
C PHE A 205 2.26 -2.88 -3.74
N ILE A 206 1.74 -1.91 -4.51
CA ILE A 206 0.39 -1.99 -5.06
C ILE A 206 0.24 -3.24 -5.95
N ALA A 207 1.22 -3.53 -6.81
CA ALA A 207 1.19 -4.70 -7.68
C ALA A 207 1.17 -6.02 -6.90
N VAL A 208 2.13 -6.21 -5.97
CA VAL A 208 2.20 -7.40 -5.11
C VAL A 208 0.94 -7.53 -4.25
N HIS A 209 0.42 -6.41 -3.77
CA HIS A 209 -0.77 -6.37 -2.95
C HIS A 209 -2.02 -6.80 -3.71
N ILE A 210 -2.21 -6.32 -4.94
CA ILE A 210 -3.33 -6.71 -5.82
C ILE A 210 -3.26 -8.22 -6.09
N ALA A 211 -2.09 -8.73 -6.49
CA ALA A 211 -1.90 -10.15 -6.77
C ALA A 211 -2.27 -11.03 -5.57
N LEU A 212 -1.77 -10.71 -4.38
CA LEU A 212 -2.09 -11.45 -3.15
C LEU A 212 -3.59 -11.42 -2.81
N ARG A 213 -4.29 -10.30 -3.03
CA ARG A 213 -5.74 -10.26 -2.80
C ARG A 213 -6.49 -11.11 -3.81
N LYS A 214 -6.15 -11.03 -5.10
CA LYS A 214 -6.75 -11.86 -6.13
C LYS A 214 -6.56 -13.34 -5.78
N GLN A 215 -5.36 -13.74 -5.39
CA GLN A 215 -5.08 -15.12 -4.96
C GLN A 215 -5.93 -15.55 -3.75
N LEU A 216 -6.05 -14.70 -2.72
CA LEU A 216 -6.75 -15.05 -1.48
C LEU A 216 -8.28 -15.08 -1.60
N PHE A 217 -8.85 -14.26 -2.48
CA PHE A 217 -10.28 -13.96 -2.51
C PHE A 217 -10.96 -14.33 -3.83
N ALA A 218 -10.19 -14.60 -4.88
CA ALA A 218 -10.66 -15.02 -6.20
C ALA A 218 -9.89 -16.21 -6.81
N GLY A 219 -8.72 -16.60 -6.26
CA GLY A 219 -7.79 -17.55 -6.87
C GLY A 219 -7.57 -18.86 -6.13
N GLY A 220 -8.47 -19.24 -5.21
CA GLY A 220 -8.31 -20.44 -4.39
C GLY A 220 -8.94 -21.71 -4.97
N CYS A 221 -10.02 -21.56 -5.74
CA CYS A 221 -10.86 -22.62 -6.28
C CYS A 221 -11.84 -22.01 -7.31
N PRO A 222 -12.49 -22.83 -8.14
CA PRO A 222 -13.61 -22.36 -8.94
C PRO A 222 -14.75 -21.85 -8.05
N MET A 223 -15.34 -20.70 -8.41
CA MET A 223 -16.26 -19.98 -7.53
C MET A 223 -17.72 -20.35 -7.81
N ASN A 224 -18.53 -20.41 -6.76
CA ASN A 224 -19.97 -20.58 -6.83
C ASN A 224 -20.69 -19.23 -6.62
N PHE A 225 -21.28 -18.70 -7.70
CA PHE A 225 -21.96 -17.40 -7.71
C PHE A 225 -23.49 -17.48 -7.49
N SER A 226 -24.02 -18.65 -7.12
CA SER A 226 -25.47 -18.87 -6.97
C SER A 226 -26.09 -18.24 -5.70
N GLY A 227 -25.26 -17.73 -4.78
CA GLY A 227 -25.70 -17.23 -3.47
C GLY A 227 -25.03 -15.93 -3.06
N CYS A 228 -24.66 -15.84 -1.78
CA CYS A 228 -23.89 -14.72 -1.23
C CYS A 228 -22.43 -15.10 -0.98
N PRO A 229 -21.50 -14.13 -0.95
CA PRO A 229 -20.13 -14.35 -0.56
C PRO A 229 -20.02 -14.93 0.86
N VAL A 230 -18.94 -15.66 1.14
CA VAL A 230 -18.64 -16.20 2.46
C VAL A 230 -18.61 -15.07 3.49
N GLY A 231 -19.40 -15.23 4.55
CA GLY A 231 -19.56 -14.25 5.62
C GLY A 231 -20.60 -13.17 5.36
N PHE A 232 -21.38 -13.27 4.28
CA PHE A 232 -22.57 -12.47 4.03
C PHE A 232 -23.83 -13.32 4.19
N ASP A 233 -24.87 -12.72 4.77
CA ASP A 233 -26.19 -13.33 4.93
C ASP A 233 -27.10 -12.90 3.78
N SER A 234 -28.06 -13.76 3.39
CA SER A 234 -29.04 -13.44 2.36
C SER A 234 -30.26 -12.73 2.95
N ALA A 235 -30.55 -11.52 2.43
CA ALA A 235 -31.74 -10.74 2.71
C ALA A 235 -32.53 -10.56 1.38
N GLY A 236 -33.18 -11.63 0.94
CA GLY A 236 -33.81 -11.69 -0.39
C GLY A 236 -32.77 -11.73 -1.50
N ALA A 237 -32.79 -10.77 -2.42
CA ALA A 237 -31.80 -10.62 -3.50
C ALA A 237 -30.54 -9.83 -3.09
N VAL A 238 -30.50 -9.33 -1.85
CA VAL A 238 -29.41 -8.52 -1.32
C VAL A 238 -28.57 -9.38 -0.36
N CYS A 239 -27.25 -9.32 -0.51
CA CYS A 239 -26.31 -9.92 0.44
C CYS A 239 -25.89 -8.85 1.44
N VAL A 240 -26.10 -9.12 2.73
CA VAL A 240 -25.74 -8.20 3.84
C VAL A 240 -24.53 -8.74 4.60
N PRO A 241 -23.58 -7.88 5.03
CA PRO A 241 -22.42 -8.34 5.79
C PRO A 241 -22.81 -8.99 7.12
N GLY A 242 -22.41 -10.24 7.33
CA GLY A 242 -22.60 -10.96 8.58
C GLY A 242 -21.46 -10.70 9.57
N SER A 243 -21.60 -11.20 10.80
CA SER A 243 -20.63 -10.96 11.88
C SER A 243 -19.23 -11.54 11.64
N SER A 244 -19.10 -12.49 10.71
CA SER A 244 -17.82 -13.10 10.34
C SER A 244 -17.07 -12.35 9.23
N TYR A 245 -17.70 -11.37 8.58
CA TYR A 245 -17.05 -10.58 7.54
C TYR A 245 -16.23 -9.44 8.16
N SER A 246 -14.92 -9.46 7.90
CA SER A 246 -13.96 -8.47 8.39
C SER A 246 -13.51 -7.46 7.33
N GLY A 247 -14.11 -7.52 6.14
CA GLY A 247 -13.88 -6.56 5.07
C GLY A 247 -14.67 -5.26 5.26
N PHE A 248 -14.72 -4.45 4.21
CA PHE A 248 -15.18 -3.06 4.29
C PHE A 248 -16.38 -2.74 3.40
N CYS A 249 -16.89 -3.73 2.66
CA CYS A 249 -18.03 -3.53 1.77
C CYS A 249 -19.35 -3.75 2.51
N GLY A 250 -20.33 -2.91 2.19
CA GLY A 250 -21.68 -2.99 2.72
C GLY A 250 -22.56 -3.99 1.95
N GLU A 251 -23.86 -3.90 2.19
CA GLU A 251 -24.85 -4.70 1.48
C GLU A 251 -24.81 -4.49 -0.03
N ARG A 252 -25.07 -5.55 -0.80
CA ARG A 252 -25.07 -5.47 -2.25
C ARG A 252 -26.00 -6.49 -2.89
N ASN A 253 -26.66 -6.07 -3.97
CA ASN A 253 -27.38 -6.96 -4.87
C ASN A 253 -26.46 -7.36 -6.05
N PHE A 254 -26.32 -8.68 -6.27
CA PHE A 254 -25.48 -9.25 -7.33
C PHE A 254 -26.28 -9.80 -8.53
N SER A 255 -27.61 -9.69 -8.52
CA SER A 255 -28.48 -10.29 -9.54
C SER A 255 -28.28 -9.69 -10.93
N THR A 256 -27.82 -8.45 -11.02
CA THR A 256 -27.61 -7.71 -12.28
C THR A 256 -26.14 -7.63 -12.71
N MET A 257 -25.22 -8.25 -11.97
CA MET A 257 -23.79 -8.24 -12.27
C MET A 257 -23.37 -9.49 -13.04
N ASP A 258 -22.50 -9.31 -14.03
CA ASP A 258 -21.80 -10.43 -14.67
C ASP A 258 -20.75 -11.07 -13.74
N LEU A 259 -20.20 -12.21 -14.18
CA LEU A 259 -19.22 -12.98 -13.41
C LEU A 259 -17.94 -12.18 -13.14
N ALA A 260 -17.38 -11.52 -14.15
CA ALA A 260 -16.17 -10.72 -14.02
C ALA A 260 -16.32 -9.62 -12.95
N ASN A 261 -17.45 -8.93 -12.93
CA ASN A 261 -17.76 -7.90 -11.94
C ASN A 261 -17.98 -8.47 -10.54
N LYS A 262 -18.54 -9.69 -10.42
CA LYS A 262 -18.67 -10.38 -9.12
C LYS A 262 -17.31 -10.80 -8.56
N VAL A 263 -16.41 -11.26 -9.42
CA VAL A 263 -15.02 -11.59 -9.08
C VAL A 263 -14.26 -10.33 -8.67
N ASP A 264 -14.34 -9.28 -9.48
CA ASP A 264 -13.66 -8.01 -9.21
C ASP A 264 -14.09 -7.41 -7.87
N TRP A 265 -15.40 -7.40 -7.61
CA TRP A 265 -15.93 -6.96 -6.33
C TRP A 265 -15.42 -7.79 -5.15
N ALA A 266 -15.37 -9.13 -5.29
CA ALA A 266 -14.98 -10.02 -4.20
C ALA A 266 -13.57 -9.73 -3.69
N TRP A 267 -12.57 -9.77 -4.57
CA TRP A 267 -11.17 -9.54 -4.16
C TRP A 267 -10.93 -8.11 -3.68
N ARG A 268 -11.62 -7.13 -4.26
CA ARG A 268 -11.63 -5.75 -3.77
C ARG A 268 -12.16 -5.69 -2.36
N CYS A 269 -13.33 -6.26 -2.10
CA CYS A 269 -13.99 -6.26 -0.80
C CYS A 269 -13.35 -7.19 0.24
N GLY A 270 -12.40 -8.03 -0.14
CA GLY A 270 -11.87 -9.07 0.76
C GLY A 270 -12.95 -10.06 1.16
N ALA A 271 -13.92 -10.25 0.26
CA ALA A 271 -14.93 -11.29 0.33
C ALA A 271 -14.51 -12.40 -0.62
N ALA A 272 -14.92 -13.64 -0.36
CA ALA A 272 -14.68 -14.76 -1.27
C ALA A 272 -16.01 -15.42 -1.58
N TRP A 273 -16.17 -15.88 -2.81
CA TRP A 273 -17.29 -16.74 -3.16
C TRP A 273 -17.02 -18.16 -2.64
N PRO A 274 -18.05 -18.91 -2.21
CA PRO A 274 -17.89 -20.32 -1.86
C PRO A 274 -17.29 -21.10 -3.03
N CYS A 275 -16.46 -22.11 -2.78
CA CYS A 275 -15.96 -22.98 -3.84
C CYS A 275 -17.10 -23.78 -4.46
N SER A 276 -17.11 -23.90 -5.79
CA SER A 276 -18.01 -24.79 -6.51
C SER A 276 -17.46 -26.22 -6.52
N SER A 277 -18.34 -27.21 -6.44
CA SER A 277 -18.01 -28.63 -6.65
C SER A 277 -18.08 -29.06 -8.12
N LYS A 278 -18.49 -28.16 -9.03
CA LYS A 278 -18.51 -28.33 -10.49
C LYS A 278 -18.20 -26.98 -11.14
N SER A 279 -17.10 -26.86 -11.88
CA SER A 279 -16.83 -25.62 -12.62
C SER A 279 -17.31 -25.71 -14.07
N THR A 280 -18.01 -24.67 -14.51
CA THR A 280 -18.16 -24.36 -15.95
C THR A 280 -17.23 -23.22 -16.36
N GLU A 281 -16.53 -22.62 -15.40
CA GLU A 281 -15.68 -21.41 -15.55
C GLU A 281 -14.38 -21.74 -16.29
N PHE A 282 -13.85 -22.95 -16.12
CA PHE A 282 -12.63 -23.43 -16.79
C PHE A 282 -12.90 -24.41 -17.94
N ALA A 283 -14.15 -24.42 -18.46
CA ALA A 283 -14.54 -25.29 -19.56
C ALA A 283 -13.86 -24.90 -20.88
N ALA A 284 -13.50 -23.62 -21.05
CA ALA A 284 -12.71 -23.18 -22.20
C ALA A 284 -11.26 -23.69 -22.07
N PRO A 285 -10.60 -24.06 -23.19
CA PRO A 285 -9.22 -24.56 -23.15
C PRO A 285 -8.20 -23.46 -22.77
N CYS A 286 -8.52 -22.19 -23.01
CA CYS A 286 -7.65 -21.05 -22.76
C CYS A 286 -8.37 -19.93 -22.00
N PRO A 287 -7.62 -19.06 -21.29
CA PRO A 287 -8.15 -17.82 -20.73
C PRO A 287 -8.81 -16.92 -21.79
N GLN A 288 -9.69 -16.03 -21.36
CA GLN A 288 -10.32 -15.02 -22.23
C GLN A 288 -9.27 -14.19 -22.95
N GLU A 289 -9.50 -13.92 -24.24
CA GLU A 289 -8.58 -13.21 -25.15
C GLU A 289 -7.27 -13.95 -25.48
N TRP A 290 -7.06 -15.16 -24.95
CA TRP A 290 -5.90 -16.00 -25.29
C TRP A 290 -6.23 -16.93 -26.46
N SER A 291 -5.27 -17.10 -27.36
CA SER A 291 -5.42 -17.95 -28.56
C SER A 291 -4.91 -19.35 -28.31
N GLN A 292 -5.68 -20.38 -28.68
CA GLN A 292 -5.22 -21.76 -28.65
C GLN A 292 -4.23 -22.03 -29.79
N THR A 293 -3.10 -22.62 -29.46
CA THR A 293 -2.01 -22.98 -30.38
C THR A 293 -1.60 -24.43 -30.17
N VAL A 294 -0.70 -24.93 -31.02
CA VAL A 294 -0.10 -26.27 -30.87
C VAL A 294 0.74 -26.43 -29.60
N ALA A 295 1.21 -25.33 -29.00
CA ALA A 295 2.03 -25.32 -27.78
C ALA A 295 1.21 -24.98 -26.51
N GLY A 296 -0.12 -25.03 -26.59
CA GLY A 296 -1.02 -24.56 -25.52
C GLY A 296 -1.63 -23.21 -25.85
N CYS A 297 -1.86 -22.37 -24.84
CA CYS A 297 -2.51 -21.07 -24.99
C CYS A 297 -1.49 -19.94 -25.09
N SER A 298 -1.69 -19.01 -26.03
CA SER A 298 -0.88 -17.81 -26.22
C SER A 298 -1.64 -16.55 -25.82
N ALA A 299 -1.01 -15.73 -24.99
CA ALA A 299 -1.52 -14.45 -24.53
C ALA A 299 -1.57 -13.41 -25.66
N PRO A 300 -2.50 -12.44 -25.60
CA PRO A 300 -2.50 -11.31 -26.50
C PRO A 300 -1.29 -10.38 -26.23
N PRO A 301 -0.87 -9.55 -27.19
CA PRO A 301 0.23 -8.58 -27.00
C PRO A 301 0.00 -7.57 -25.86
N THR A 302 -1.26 -7.42 -25.42
CA THR A 302 -1.68 -6.53 -24.34
C THR A 302 -1.58 -7.17 -22.95
N TYR A 303 -1.25 -8.46 -22.86
CA TYR A 303 -1.10 -9.14 -21.58
C TYR A 303 0.13 -8.63 -20.83
N ALA A 304 -0.09 -8.06 -19.65
CA ALA A 304 0.93 -7.46 -18.79
C ALA A 304 1.18 -8.28 -17.51
N GLY A 305 0.67 -9.51 -17.46
CA GLY A 305 0.85 -10.39 -16.31
C GLY A 305 2.29 -10.91 -16.18
N ILE A 306 2.62 -11.42 -14.99
CA ILE A 306 3.98 -11.85 -14.66
C ILE A 306 4.35 -13.23 -15.22
N CYS A 307 3.35 -13.99 -15.67
CA CYS A 307 3.54 -15.36 -16.14
C CYS A 307 3.88 -15.45 -17.63
N SER A 308 4.32 -16.63 -18.05
CA SER A 308 4.65 -16.89 -19.45
C SER A 308 3.49 -16.53 -20.39
N PRO A 309 3.74 -15.81 -21.49
CA PRO A 309 2.73 -15.51 -22.51
C PRO A 309 2.35 -16.75 -23.33
N THR A 310 3.00 -17.90 -23.12
CA THR A 310 2.59 -19.20 -23.66
C THR A 310 2.54 -20.20 -22.53
N THR A 311 1.39 -20.82 -22.29
CA THR A 311 1.19 -21.80 -21.20
C THR A 311 0.29 -22.93 -21.67
N ASP A 312 0.69 -24.17 -21.39
CA ASP A 312 -0.14 -25.35 -21.60
C ASP A 312 -0.97 -25.66 -20.33
N PHE A 313 -2.28 -25.80 -20.50
CA PHE A 313 -3.25 -26.02 -19.42
C PHE A 313 -3.92 -27.39 -19.48
N THR A 314 -3.50 -28.26 -20.39
CA THR A 314 -4.15 -29.56 -20.65
C THR A 314 -4.15 -30.48 -19.43
N ASP A 315 -3.06 -30.49 -18.67
CA ASP A 315 -2.90 -31.33 -17.46
C ASP A 315 -3.29 -30.61 -16.15
N MET A 316 -3.82 -29.39 -16.23
CA MET A 316 -4.19 -28.61 -15.05
C MET A 316 -5.64 -28.87 -14.63
N THR A 317 -5.84 -29.10 -13.33
CA THR A 317 -7.18 -29.12 -12.72
C THR A 317 -7.82 -27.73 -12.74
N ASP A 318 -9.13 -27.65 -12.55
CA ASP A 318 -9.83 -26.37 -12.46
C ASP A 318 -9.31 -25.53 -11.28
N GLU A 319 -8.91 -26.17 -10.17
CA GLU A 319 -8.24 -25.51 -9.06
C GLU A 319 -6.86 -24.96 -9.44
N ASP A 320 -6.07 -25.70 -10.23
CA ASP A 320 -4.77 -25.25 -10.70
C ASP A 320 -4.90 -24.07 -11.66
N LYS A 321 -5.88 -24.13 -12.58
CA LYS A 321 -6.21 -23.04 -13.50
C LYS A 321 -6.69 -21.80 -12.75
N ALA A 322 -7.52 -21.95 -11.72
CA ALA A 322 -7.98 -20.84 -10.88
C ALA A 322 -6.82 -20.15 -10.16
N ARG A 323 -5.90 -20.93 -9.59
CA ARG A 323 -4.71 -20.40 -8.91
C ARG A 323 -3.77 -19.71 -9.89
N TRP A 324 -3.50 -20.34 -11.03
CA TRP A 324 -2.68 -19.76 -12.08
C TRP A 324 -3.28 -18.45 -12.60
N ALA A 325 -4.59 -18.41 -12.90
CA ALA A 325 -5.27 -17.22 -13.39
C ALA A 325 -5.12 -16.03 -12.42
N ALA A 326 -5.24 -16.28 -11.11
CA ALA A 326 -5.05 -15.26 -10.09
C ALA A 326 -3.59 -14.80 -9.95
N ASP A 327 -2.63 -15.71 -10.03
CA ASP A 327 -1.20 -15.40 -9.93
C ASP A 327 -0.71 -14.62 -11.16
N CYS A 328 -1.29 -14.92 -12.32
CA CYS A 328 -0.86 -14.43 -13.61
C CYS A 328 -1.67 -13.22 -14.12
N ASP A 329 -2.71 -12.80 -13.40
CA ASP A 329 -3.64 -11.76 -13.85
C ASP A 329 -4.31 -12.09 -15.20
N ALA A 330 -4.76 -13.34 -15.33
CA ALA A 330 -5.53 -13.82 -16.45
C ALA A 330 -6.98 -14.10 -16.01
N THR A 331 -7.93 -13.95 -16.95
CA THR A 331 -9.36 -14.21 -16.70
C THR A 331 -9.81 -15.38 -17.55
N TRP A 332 -10.65 -16.26 -17.03
CA TRP A 332 -11.22 -17.41 -17.74
C TRP A 332 -12.70 -17.20 -18.04
#